data_AF-A0A9E3QKN1-F1
#
_entry.id   AF-A0A9E3QKN1-F1
#
_cell.length_a   1.000
_cell.length_b   1.000
_cell.length_c   1.000
_cell.angle_alpha   90.00
_cell.angle_beta   90.00
_cell.angle_gamma   90.00
#
_symmetry.space_group_name_H-M   'P 1'
#
loop_
_entity.id
_entity.type
_entity.pdbx_description
1 polymer ?
#
loop_
_entity_poly.entity_id
_entity_poly.type
_entity_poly.pdbx_seq_one_letter_code
_entity_poly.pdbx_strand_id
1 'polypeptide(L)'
;MAETELRPATVNPYRSPSYPQRVHIRERAHWQQVLKSCDERIAQAQEEFSRLPEGPQRTARVRLLAQMAGARDQIADAAKRLPMEVGDLYEEDRHRLEEAVAALDRIFARWNTQR
;
A
#
# COMPACT_ATOMS: atom_id res chain seq x y z
N MET A 1 40.24 -1.89 36.07
CA MET A 1 40.01 -2.02 34.60
C MET A 1 40.19 -3.47 34.24
N ALA A 2 39.15 -4.11 33.69
CA ALA A 2 39.25 -5.37 32.97
C ALA A 2 37.99 -5.47 32.09
N GLU A 3 38.08 -4.93 30.88
CA GLU A 3 37.13 -5.17 29.80
C GLU A 3 37.09 -6.67 29.53
N THR A 4 35.93 -7.29 29.79
CA THR A 4 35.67 -8.65 29.34
C THR A 4 35.13 -8.54 27.91
N GLU A 5 36.01 -8.72 26.94
CA GLU A 5 35.64 -8.84 25.53
C GLU A 5 34.70 -10.05 25.36
N LEU A 6 33.40 -9.78 25.17
CA LEU A 6 32.42 -10.75 24.74
C LEU A 6 32.72 -11.14 23.28
N ARG A 7 33.35 -12.31 23.08
CA ARG A 7 33.51 -12.90 21.75
C ARG A 7 32.12 -13.21 21.15
N PRO A 8 31.86 -12.88 19.87
CA PRO A 8 30.60 -13.25 19.23
C PRO A 8 30.48 -14.77 19.18
N ALA A 9 29.31 -15.28 19.60
CA ALA A 9 29.01 -16.70 19.59
C ALA A 9 29.22 -17.29 18.19
N THR A 10 29.94 -18.41 18.12
CA THR A 10 30.18 -19.14 16.87
C THR A 10 28.85 -19.58 16.25
N VAL A 11 28.55 -19.07 15.06
CA VAL A 11 27.38 -19.49 14.27
C VAL A 11 27.57 -20.95 13.90
N ASN A 12 26.75 -21.84 14.46
CA ASN A 12 26.80 -23.28 14.18
C ASN A 12 26.55 -23.52 12.67
N PRO A 13 27.52 -24.05 11.91
CA PRO A 13 27.43 -24.20 10.45
C PRO A 13 26.41 -25.26 10.01
N TYR A 14 25.93 -26.12 10.93
CA TYR A 14 24.91 -27.14 10.65
C TYR A 14 23.49 -26.65 10.95
N ARG A 15 23.34 -25.48 11.56
CA ARG A 15 22.03 -24.86 11.74
C ARG A 15 21.75 -24.05 10.48
N SER A 16 20.89 -24.57 9.61
CA SER A 16 20.36 -23.78 8.50
C SER A 16 19.83 -22.44 9.03
N PRO A 17 20.07 -21.32 8.33
CA PRO A 17 19.44 -20.05 8.69
C PRO A 17 17.94 -20.32 8.87
N SER A 18 17.42 -20.06 10.07
CA SER A 18 15.99 -20.16 10.31
C SER A 18 15.34 -18.97 9.62
N TYR A 19 15.13 -19.09 8.32
CA TYR A 19 14.38 -18.10 7.57
C TYR A 19 13.01 -17.93 8.24
N PRO A 20 12.54 -16.70 8.43
CA PRO A 20 11.25 -16.47 9.06
C PRO A 20 10.16 -17.15 8.22
N GLN A 21 9.21 -17.80 8.89
CA GLN A 21 8.07 -18.40 8.19
C GLN A 21 7.19 -17.28 7.63
N ARG A 22 6.78 -17.41 6.36
CA ARG A 22 5.80 -16.53 5.73
C ARG A 22 4.40 -16.87 6.24
N VAL A 23 3.97 -16.20 7.31
CA VAL A 23 2.68 -16.47 7.96
C VAL A 23 1.50 -15.70 7.34
N HIS A 24 1.78 -14.61 6.62
CA HIS A 24 0.76 -13.68 6.09
C HIS A 24 0.23 -14.02 4.69
N ILE A 25 0.61 -15.16 4.11
CA ILE A 25 0.19 -15.53 2.74
C ILE A 25 -1.34 -15.59 2.58
N ARG A 26 -2.07 -15.90 3.68
CA ARG A 26 -3.52 -15.96 3.72
C ARG A 26 -4.19 -14.60 3.57
N GLU A 27 -3.50 -13.52 3.94
CA GLU A 27 -4.01 -12.15 3.83
C GLU A 27 -3.95 -11.60 2.40
N ARG A 28 -3.24 -12.28 1.50
CA ARG A 28 -3.16 -11.89 0.09
C ARG A 28 -4.54 -11.64 -0.52
N ALA A 29 -5.51 -12.50 -0.24
CA ALA A 29 -6.87 -12.35 -0.74
C ALA A 29 -7.54 -11.07 -0.21
N HIS A 30 -7.29 -10.72 1.06
CA HIS A 30 -7.80 -9.50 1.66
C HIS A 30 -7.22 -8.26 0.97
N TRP A 31 -5.90 -8.17 0.84
CA TRP A 31 -5.25 -7.01 0.21
C TRP A 31 -5.56 -6.89 -1.29
N GLN A 32 -5.74 -8.00 -1.99
CA GLN A 32 -6.23 -8.00 -3.36
C GLN A 32 -7.67 -7.48 -3.47
N GLN A 33 -8.54 -7.82 -2.51
CA GLN A 33 -9.89 -7.30 -2.46
C GLN A 33 -9.92 -5.79 -2.18
N VAL A 34 -9.03 -5.29 -1.31
CA VAL A 34 -8.85 -3.85 -1.06
C VAL A 34 -8.43 -3.12 -2.33
N LEU A 35 -7.41 -3.63 -3.04
CA LEU A 35 -6.96 -3.06 -4.31
C LEU A 35 -8.10 -3.05 -5.35
N LYS A 36 -8.83 -4.16 -5.48
CA LYS A 36 -9.97 -4.25 -6.40
C LYS A 36 -11.04 -3.20 -6.10
N SER A 37 -11.39 -3.01 -4.83
CA SER A 37 -12.35 -1.98 -4.43
C SER A 37 -11.86 -0.57 -4.76
N CYS A 38 -10.56 -0.30 -4.60
CA CYS A 38 -9.96 0.97 -5.00
C CYS A 38 -10.04 1.17 -6.52
N ASP A 39 -9.71 0.15 -7.31
CA ASP A 39 -9.78 0.18 -8.78
C ASP A 39 -11.21 0.46 -9.26
N GLU A 40 -12.22 -0.19 -8.66
CA GLU A 40 -13.64 0.03 -8.99
C GLU A 40 -14.08 1.48 -8.71
N ARG A 41 -13.70 2.04 -7.55
CA ARG A 41 -14.02 3.43 -7.20
C ARG A 41 -13.36 4.43 -8.15
N ILE A 42 -12.12 4.16 -8.58
CA ILE A 42 -11.39 5.04 -9.51
C ILE A 42 -11.99 4.95 -10.91
N ALA A 43 -12.37 3.76 -11.36
CA ALA A 43 -13.05 3.58 -12.65
C ALA A 43 -14.36 4.37 -12.70
N GLN A 44 -15.14 4.37 -11.60
CA GLN A 44 -16.35 5.19 -11.49
C GLN A 44 -16.04 6.70 -11.58
N ALA A 45 -15.01 7.17 -10.88
CA ALA A 45 -14.59 8.58 -10.96
C ALA A 45 -14.12 8.97 -12.37
N GLN A 46 -13.44 8.07 -13.09
CA GLN A 46 -13.05 8.26 -14.48
C GLN A 46 -14.26 8.33 -15.41
N GLU A 47 -15.27 7.49 -15.19
CA GLU A 47 -16.52 7.53 -15.95
C GLU A 47 -17.26 8.86 -15.71
N GLU A 48 -17.39 9.29 -14.46
CA GLU A 48 -17.97 10.60 -14.11
C GLU A 48 -17.19 11.75 -14.78
N PHE A 49 -15.87 11.67 -14.77
CA PHE A 49 -15.01 12.64 -15.44
C PHE A 49 -15.24 12.71 -16.95
N SER A 50 -15.42 11.56 -17.60
CA SER A 50 -15.62 11.48 -19.05
C SER A 50 -16.87 12.23 -19.52
N ARG A 51 -17.86 12.38 -18.64
CA ARG A 51 -19.15 13.03 -18.92
C ARG A 51 -19.14 14.53 -18.62
N LEU A 52 -18.09 15.06 -17.99
CA LEU A 52 -17.99 16.48 -17.65
C LEU A 52 -17.62 17.33 -18.87
N PRO A 53 -18.33 18.45 -19.11
CA PRO A 53 -17.96 19.38 -20.16
C PRO A 53 -16.62 20.07 -19.84
N GLU A 54 -15.97 20.60 -20.88
CA GLU A 54 -14.76 21.42 -20.70
C GLU A 54 -15.07 22.64 -19.82
N GLY A 55 -14.18 22.92 -18.87
CA GLY A 55 -14.33 24.05 -17.95
C GLY A 55 -13.44 23.95 -16.71
N PRO A 56 -13.48 24.97 -15.82
CA PRO A 56 -12.62 25.04 -14.64
C PRO A 56 -12.75 23.83 -13.70
N GLN A 57 -13.97 23.29 -13.56
CA GLN A 57 -14.23 22.09 -12.76
C GLN A 57 -13.52 20.85 -13.33
N ARG A 58 -13.42 20.74 -14.66
CA ARG A 58 -12.72 19.64 -15.32
C ARG A 58 -11.23 19.69 -15.00
N THR A 59 -10.60 20.87 -15.06
CA THR A 59 -9.17 21.03 -14.68
C THR A 59 -8.90 20.65 -13.23
N ALA A 60 -9.78 21.02 -12.29
CA ALA A 60 -9.65 20.63 -10.89
C ALA A 60 -9.76 19.11 -10.70
N ARG A 61 -10.69 18.47 -11.39
CA ARG A 61 -10.91 17.02 -11.34
C ARG A 61 -9.82 16.20 -12.02
N VAL A 62 -9.18 16.69 -13.08
CA VAL A 62 -8.00 16.03 -13.68
C VAL A 62 -6.90 15.84 -12.63
N ARG A 63 -6.64 16.86 -11.80
CA ARG A 63 -5.61 16.77 -10.75
C ARG A 63 -5.98 15.73 -9.70
N LEU A 64 -7.26 15.65 -9.32
CA LEU A 64 -7.73 14.64 -8.37
C LEU A 64 -7.60 13.22 -8.95
N LEU A 65 -7.93 13.01 -10.23
CA LEU A 65 -7.74 11.71 -10.90
C LEU A 65 -6.26 11.30 -10.93
N ALA A 66 -5.34 12.23 -11.20
CA ALA A 66 -3.91 11.95 -11.14
C ALA A 66 -3.45 11.55 -9.73
N GLN A 67 -3.99 12.20 -8.68
CA GLN A 67 -3.72 11.82 -7.29
C GLN A 67 -4.29 10.44 -6.95
N MET A 68 -5.49 10.11 -7.43
CA MET A 68 -6.09 8.78 -7.26
C MET A 68 -5.21 7.70 -7.89
N ALA A 69 -4.72 7.93 -9.11
CA ALA A 69 -3.82 7.00 -9.79
C ALA A 69 -2.52 6.76 -8.99
N GLY A 70 -1.90 7.83 -8.49
CA GLY A 70 -0.69 7.71 -7.66
C GLY A 70 -0.93 6.95 -6.35
N ALA A 71 -2.04 7.20 -5.67
CA ALA A 71 -2.40 6.45 -4.46
C ALA A 71 -2.69 4.98 -4.76
N ARG A 72 -3.37 4.69 -5.88
CA ARG A 72 -3.63 3.33 -6.34
C ARG A 72 -2.36 2.54 -6.60
N ASP A 73 -1.36 3.17 -7.24
CA ASP A 73 -0.10 2.49 -7.53
C ASP A 73 0.67 2.14 -6.25
N GLN A 74 0.62 3.01 -5.23
CA GLN A 74 1.17 2.72 -3.90
C GLN A 74 0.46 1.53 -3.23
N ILE A 75 -0.87 1.49 -3.29
CA ILE A 75 -1.68 0.37 -2.77
C ILE A 75 -1.34 -0.93 -3.52
N ALA A 76 -1.21 -0.86 -4.85
CA ALA A 76 -0.93 -2.04 -5.67
C ALA A 76 0.45 -2.63 -5.39
N ASP A 77 1.47 -1.79 -5.21
CA ASP A 77 2.81 -2.23 -4.86
C ASP A 77 2.85 -2.86 -3.45
N ALA A 78 2.26 -2.18 -2.46
CA ALA A 78 2.21 -2.68 -1.09
C ALA A 78 1.41 -4.00 -0.99
N ALA A 79 0.24 -4.10 -1.63
CA ALA A 79 -0.58 -5.32 -1.64
C ALA A 79 0.11 -6.53 -2.29
N LYS A 80 1.03 -6.28 -3.24
CA LYS A 80 1.86 -7.32 -3.87
C LYS A 80 3.02 -7.77 -2.97
N ARG A 81 3.65 -6.83 -2.27
CA ARG A 81 4.81 -7.08 -1.39
C ARG A 81 4.41 -7.76 -0.07
N LEU A 82 3.36 -7.27 0.58
CA LEU A 82 2.94 -7.67 1.93
C LEU A 82 2.96 -9.18 2.20
N PRO A 83 2.35 -10.02 1.34
CA PRO A 83 2.25 -11.46 1.61
C PRO A 83 3.61 -12.19 1.58
N MET A 84 4.66 -11.52 1.10
CA MET A 84 6.01 -12.05 0.96
C MET A 84 6.95 -11.60 2.08
N GLU A 85 6.59 -10.53 2.79
CA GLU A 85 7.37 -9.95 3.88
C GLU A 85 7.10 -10.67 5.22
N VAL A 86 8.02 -10.48 6.17
CA VAL A 86 8.03 -11.16 7.47
C VAL A 86 8.57 -10.22 8.56
N GLY A 87 8.05 -10.33 9.78
CA GLY A 87 8.50 -9.52 10.91
C GLY A 87 8.24 -8.03 10.70
N ASP A 88 9.19 -7.17 11.04
CA ASP A 88 9.02 -5.71 11.02
C ASP A 88 8.75 -5.14 9.61
N LEU A 89 9.27 -5.79 8.56
CA LEU A 89 9.03 -5.39 7.17
C LEU A 89 7.55 -5.55 6.77
N TYR A 90 6.88 -6.57 7.32
CA TYR A 90 5.45 -6.74 7.10
C TYR A 90 4.65 -5.61 7.76
N GLU A 91 4.97 -5.27 9.00
CA GLU A 91 4.26 -4.20 9.72
C GLU A 91 4.47 -2.83 9.07
N GLU A 92 5.69 -2.56 8.57
CA GLU A 92 5.99 -1.35 7.82
C GLU A 92 5.19 -1.28 6.51
N ASP A 93 5.20 -2.35 5.70
CA ASP A 93 4.45 -2.38 4.44
C ASP A 93 2.92 -2.36 4.70
N ARG A 94 2.44 -2.92 5.82
CA ARG A 94 1.02 -2.86 6.24
C ARG A 94 0.62 -1.44 6.56
N HIS A 95 1.42 -0.74 7.36
CA HIS A 95 1.17 0.65 7.70
C HIS A 95 1.19 1.54 6.44
N ARG A 96 2.14 1.33 5.53
CA ARG A 96 2.19 2.06 4.25
C ARG A 96 0.93 1.82 3.39
N LEU A 97 0.44 0.58 3.33
CA LEU A 97 -0.80 0.27 2.61
C LEU A 97 -1.99 0.99 3.23
N GLU A 98 -2.15 0.91 4.55
CA GLU A 98 -3.23 1.57 5.29
C GLU A 98 -3.22 3.09 5.08
N GLU A 99 -2.04 3.72 5.12
CA GLU A 99 -1.89 5.15 4.86
C GLU A 99 -2.22 5.52 3.40
N ALA A 100 -1.84 4.68 2.43
CA ALA A 100 -2.18 4.90 1.03
C ALA A 100 -3.69 4.79 0.79
N VAL A 101 -4.37 3.83 1.43
CA VAL A 101 -5.84 3.71 1.40
C VAL A 101 -6.49 4.95 2.04
N ALA A 102 -6.02 5.38 3.21
CA ALA A 102 -6.53 6.57 3.87
C ALA A 102 -6.30 7.85 3.03
N ALA A 103 -5.17 7.94 2.31
CA ALA A 103 -4.91 9.03 1.38
C ALA A 103 -5.90 9.02 0.21
N LEU A 104 -6.16 7.85 -0.37
CA LEU A 104 -7.16 7.68 -1.42
C LEU A 104 -8.56 8.10 -0.94
N ASP A 105 -8.94 7.74 0.27
CA ASP A 105 -10.22 8.14 0.86
C ASP A 105 -10.35 9.67 1.03
N ARG A 106 -9.27 10.35 1.45
CA ARG A 106 -9.24 11.82 1.51
C ARG A 106 -9.41 12.45 0.12
N ILE A 107 -8.83 11.85 -0.92
CA ILE A 107 -8.98 12.32 -2.31
C ILE A 107 -10.44 12.12 -2.78
N PHE A 108 -11.06 10.97 -2.49
CA PHE A 108 -12.47 10.73 -2.81
C PHE A 108 -13.42 11.65 -2.04
N ALA A 109 -13.13 11.97 -0.77
CA ALA A 109 -13.92 12.94 -0.03
C ALA A 109 -13.92 14.30 -0.75
N ARG A 110 -12.75 14.76 -1.22
CA ARG A 110 -12.63 16.00 -2.02
C ARG A 110 -13.33 15.88 -3.37
N TRP A 111 -13.25 14.74 -4.04
CA TRP A 111 -13.97 14.47 -5.29
C TRP A 111 -15.47 14.67 -5.13
N ASN A 112 -16.03 14.10 -4.06
CA ASN A 112 -17.45 14.16 -3.75
C ASN A 112 -17.91 15.56 -3.35
N THR A 113 -17.07 16.37 -2.70
CA THR A 113 -17.38 17.78 -2.41
C THR A 113 -17.41 18.66 -3.67
N GLN A 114 -16.74 18.25 -4.75
CA GLN A 114 -16.70 18.98 -6.02
C GLN A 114 -17.79 18.52 -7.01
N ARG A 115 -18.75 17.72 -6.55
CA ARG A 115 -19.95 17.32 -7.30
C ARG A 115 -21.03 18.38 -7.20
#